data_AF-A0A249P653-F1
#
_entry.id   AF-A0A249P653-F1
#
_cell.length_a   1.000
_cell.length_b   1.000
_cell.length_c   1.000
_cell.angle_alpha   90.00
_cell.angle_beta   90.00
_cell.angle_gamma   90.00
#
_symmetry.space_group_name_H-M   'P 1'
#
loop_
_entity.id
_entity.type
_entity.pdbx_description
1 polymer ?
#
loop_
_entity_poly.entity_id
_entity_poly.type
_entity_poly.pdbx_seq_one_letter_code
_entity_poly.pdbx_strand_id
1 'polypeptide(L)'
;MVNARDAKHVPGRKTDISDAQWLQRLHEYGLLRASFRLKGEVAVMRAYLRQRERLLDYAASHIQHMQKALTQMNLQLHHVVTDITGVTGMAIIRAIVAGERDPMVLSAYRDPRCHASVETIRQALVGNDREEHIFALTQALELYDVYQAKVRSVTCALRLC
;
A
#
# COMPACT_ATOMS: atom_id res chain seq x y z
N MET A 1 6.25 24.34 -19.74
CA MET A 1 7.00 23.52 -18.75
C MET A 1 8.11 22.81 -19.51
N VAL A 2 9.36 23.06 -19.11
CA VAL A 2 10.58 22.54 -19.75
C VAL A 2 11.12 21.40 -18.90
N ASN A 3 11.78 20.42 -19.51
CA ASN A 3 12.29 19.26 -18.80
C ASN A 3 13.48 19.67 -17.92
N ALA A 4 13.40 19.39 -16.62
CA ALA A 4 14.45 19.74 -15.67
C ALA A 4 15.79 19.07 -15.99
N ARG A 5 15.78 17.88 -16.60
CA ARG A 5 17.01 17.21 -17.06
C ARG A 5 17.69 17.99 -18.18
N ASP A 6 16.92 18.55 -19.11
CA ASP A 6 17.45 19.29 -20.25
C ASP A 6 17.95 20.67 -19.80
N ALA A 7 17.24 21.32 -18.88
CA ALA A 7 17.68 22.56 -18.24
C ALA A 7 18.94 22.39 -17.37
N LYS A 8 19.17 21.20 -16.78
CA LYS A 8 20.29 20.96 -15.86
C LYS A 8 21.67 20.93 -16.56
N HIS A 9 21.72 20.56 -17.85
CA HIS A 9 22.96 20.41 -18.60
C HIS A 9 23.43 21.71 -19.28
N VAL A 10 22.72 22.82 -19.08
CA VAL A 10 23.14 24.11 -19.64
C VAL A 10 24.26 24.71 -18.78
N PRO A 11 25.43 25.02 -19.37
CA PRO A 11 26.56 25.59 -18.63
C PRO A 11 26.28 27.03 -18.16
N GLY A 12 26.91 27.41 -17.05
CA GLY A 12 26.82 28.74 -16.44
C GLY A 12 25.98 28.76 -15.16
N ARG A 13 26.59 28.46 -14.00
CA ARG A 13 25.91 28.54 -12.69
C ARG A 13 26.72 29.39 -11.74
N LYS A 14 26.15 30.51 -11.28
CA LYS A 14 26.78 31.36 -10.25
C LYS A 14 25.80 31.78 -9.14
N THR A 15 24.49 31.91 -9.39
CA THR A 15 23.40 32.12 -8.40
C THR A 15 21.99 31.78 -8.95
N ASP A 16 20.98 31.50 -8.11
CA ASP A 16 19.59 31.19 -8.53
C ASP A 16 18.94 32.31 -9.37
N ILE A 17 19.25 33.57 -9.07
CA ILE A 17 18.77 34.74 -9.84
C ILE A 17 19.36 34.72 -11.25
N SER A 18 20.66 34.44 -11.37
CA SER A 18 21.33 34.35 -12.67
C SER A 18 20.80 33.16 -13.50
N ASP A 19 20.40 32.06 -12.84
CA ASP A 19 19.86 30.87 -13.47
C ASP A 19 18.45 31.13 -14.04
N ALA A 20 17.58 31.81 -13.28
CA ALA A 20 16.25 32.20 -13.76
C ALA A 20 16.32 33.14 -14.99
N GLN A 21 17.20 34.13 -14.96
CA GLN A 21 17.44 35.04 -16.09
C GLN A 21 18.04 34.33 -17.31
N TRP A 22 18.84 33.29 -17.08
CA TRP A 22 19.42 32.47 -18.14
C TRP A 22 18.39 31.55 -18.79
N LEU A 23 17.55 30.90 -17.98
CA LEU A 23 16.42 30.09 -18.45
C LEU A 23 15.40 30.93 -19.24
N GLN A 24 15.13 32.17 -18.82
CA GLN A 24 14.30 33.10 -19.57
C GLN A 24 14.87 33.37 -20.97
N ARG A 25 16.17 33.70 -21.07
CA ARG A 25 16.83 33.93 -22.36
C ARG A 25 16.80 32.70 -23.27
N LEU A 26 17.08 31.51 -22.73
CA LEU A 26 16.99 30.27 -23.50
C LEU A 26 15.56 29.99 -24.01
N HIS A 27 14.55 30.37 -23.24
CA HIS A 27 13.15 30.28 -23.65
C HIS A 27 12.82 31.27 -24.78
N GLU A 28 13.28 32.52 -24.68
CA GLU A 28 13.12 33.56 -25.72
C GLU A 28 13.76 33.14 -27.05
N TYR A 29 14.94 32.49 -27.01
CA TYR A 29 15.60 31.96 -28.21
C TYR A 29 15.03 30.63 -28.72
N GLY A 30 14.01 30.07 -28.07
CA GLY A 30 13.40 28.79 -28.48
C GLY A 30 14.31 27.57 -28.31
N LEU A 31 15.41 27.70 -27.57
CA LEU A 31 16.41 26.64 -27.36
C LEU A 31 15.95 25.61 -26.32
N LEU A 32 14.85 25.87 -25.61
CA LEU A 32 14.25 24.96 -24.64
C LEU A 32 13.15 24.12 -25.28
N ARG A 33 13.35 22.80 -25.30
CA ARG A 33 12.31 21.86 -25.73
C ARG A 33 11.20 21.78 -24.66
N ALA A 34 9.96 21.89 -25.10
CA ALA A 34 8.81 21.64 -24.23
C ALA A 34 8.82 20.20 -23.71
N SER A 35 8.52 20.01 -22.42
CA SER A 35 8.36 18.67 -21.84
C SER A 35 7.26 17.91 -22.57
N PHE A 36 7.54 16.64 -22.87
CA PHE A 36 6.53 15.74 -23.41
C PHE A 36 5.37 15.62 -22.42
N ARG A 37 4.16 16.01 -22.86
CA ARG A 37 2.92 15.81 -22.14
C ARG A 37 2.00 14.92 -22.97
N LEU A 38 1.60 13.80 -22.38
CA LEU A 38 0.57 12.95 -22.96
C LEU A 38 -0.74 13.75 -23.05
N LYS A 39 -1.42 13.69 -24.19
CA LYS A 39 -2.68 14.40 -24.43
C LYS A 39 -3.86 13.43 -24.23
N GLY A 40 -5.02 13.99 -23.88
CA GLY A 40 -6.29 13.26 -23.85
C GLY A 40 -6.35 12.13 -22.82
N GLU A 41 -6.96 11.02 -23.23
CA GLU A 41 -7.32 9.87 -22.39
C GLU A 41 -6.12 9.20 -21.72
N VAL A 42 -4.96 9.15 -22.37
CA VAL A 42 -3.76 8.51 -21.81
C VAL A 42 -3.22 9.25 -20.58
N ALA A 43 -3.38 10.58 -20.52
CA ALA A 43 -2.99 11.35 -19.33
C ALA A 43 -3.90 11.04 -18.14
N VAL A 44 -5.20 10.87 -18.41
CA VAL A 44 -6.23 10.51 -17.42
C VAL A 44 -5.98 9.09 -16.90
N MET A 45 -5.78 8.12 -17.78
CA MET A 45 -5.46 6.73 -17.41
C MET A 45 -4.21 6.65 -16.52
N ARG A 46 -3.14 7.38 -16.86
CA ARG A 46 -1.92 7.43 -16.02
C ARG A 46 -2.14 8.11 -14.68
N ALA A 47 -3.09 9.03 -14.55
CA ALA A 47 -3.45 9.60 -13.26
C ALA A 47 -4.12 8.54 -12.38
N TYR A 48 -5.08 7.77 -12.93
CA TYR A 48 -5.73 6.67 -12.21
C TYR A 48 -4.76 5.54 -11.84
N LEU A 49 -3.86 5.14 -12.74
CA LEU A 49 -2.85 4.11 -12.42
C LEU A 49 -1.94 4.53 -11.27
N ARG A 50 -1.47 5.79 -11.26
CA ARG A 50 -0.67 6.33 -10.15
C ARG A 50 -1.46 6.42 -8.85
N GLN A 51 -2.75 6.75 -8.93
CA GLN A 51 -3.62 6.76 -7.76
C GLN A 51 -3.80 5.34 -7.20
N ARG A 52 -3.99 4.35 -8.07
CA ARG A 52 -4.10 2.94 -7.67
C ARG A 52 -2.82 2.45 -7.00
N GLU A 53 -1.66 2.77 -7.57
CA GLU A 53 -0.35 2.42 -7.00
C GLU A 53 -0.18 2.96 -5.57
N ARG A 54 -0.45 4.26 -5.36
CA ARG A 54 -0.40 4.85 -4.00
C ARG A 54 -1.33 4.16 -3.00
N LEU A 55 -2.55 3.83 -3.42
CA LEU A 55 -3.51 3.14 -2.55
C LEU A 55 -3.03 1.74 -2.18
N LEU A 56 -2.33 1.05 -3.08
CA LEU A 56 -1.69 -0.24 -2.79
C LEU A 56 -0.52 -0.09 -1.82
N ASP A 57 0.31 0.95 -1.98
CA ASP A 57 1.41 1.23 -1.05
C ASP A 57 0.90 1.51 0.37
N TYR A 58 -0.20 2.29 0.50
CA TYR A 58 -0.84 2.51 1.79
C TYR A 58 -1.41 1.22 2.37
N ALA A 59 -2.10 0.41 1.56
CA ALA A 59 -2.59 -0.90 2.00
C ALA A 59 -1.43 -1.78 2.50
N ALA A 60 -0.29 -1.80 1.80
CA ALA A 60 0.89 -2.57 2.19
C ALA A 60 1.46 -2.13 3.55
N SER A 61 1.47 -0.83 3.85
CA SER A 61 1.86 -0.34 5.18
C SER A 61 0.92 -0.85 6.28
N HIS A 62 -0.39 -0.90 6.02
CA HIS A 62 -1.35 -1.46 6.99
C HIS A 62 -1.23 -2.97 7.16
N ILE A 63 -0.84 -3.72 6.13
CA ILE A 63 -0.46 -5.14 6.25
C ILE A 63 0.68 -5.29 7.27
N GLN A 64 1.73 -4.47 7.16
CA GLN A 64 2.85 -4.51 8.10
C GLN A 64 2.42 -4.12 9.53
N HIS A 65 1.51 -3.16 9.68
CA HIS A 65 0.96 -2.80 10.99
C HIS A 65 0.16 -3.95 11.62
N MET A 66 -0.63 -4.68 10.82
CA MET A 66 -1.31 -5.89 11.29
C MET A 66 -0.31 -6.96 11.75
N GLN A 67 0.74 -7.23 10.96
CA GLN A 67 1.80 -8.17 11.34
C GLN A 67 2.49 -7.76 12.64
N LYS A 68 2.81 -6.47 12.79
CA LYS A 68 3.43 -5.93 14.01
C LYS A 68 2.55 -6.16 15.23
N ALA A 69 1.25 -5.88 15.14
CA ALA A 69 0.32 -6.10 16.24
C ALA A 69 0.25 -7.59 16.62
N LEU A 70 0.18 -8.49 15.64
CA LEU A 70 0.21 -9.94 15.86
C LEU A 70 1.50 -10.38 16.57
N THR A 71 2.67 -9.92 16.12
CA THR A 71 3.96 -10.25 16.75
C THR A 71 4.05 -9.72 18.18
N GLN A 72 3.53 -8.52 18.46
CA GLN A 72 3.50 -7.95 19.82
C GLN A 72 2.58 -8.73 20.77
N MET A 73 1.52 -9.35 20.25
CA MET A 73 0.66 -10.28 20.98
C MET A 73 1.24 -11.71 21.06
N ASN A 74 2.47 -11.94 20.57
CA ASN A 74 3.08 -13.27 20.46
C ASN A 74 2.28 -14.25 19.56
N LEU A 75 1.51 -13.73 18.60
CA LEU A 75 0.80 -14.54 17.61
C LEU A 75 1.67 -14.70 16.36
N GLN A 76 2.13 -15.92 16.09
CA GLN A 76 3.05 -16.24 14.99
C GLN A 76 2.35 -16.64 13.68
N LEU A 77 1.16 -16.08 13.43
CA LEU A 77 0.34 -16.41 12.26
C LEU A 77 1.09 -16.17 10.93
N HIS A 78 1.93 -15.13 10.88
CA HIS A 78 2.72 -14.76 9.70
C HIS A 78 3.86 -15.74 9.37
N HIS A 79 4.23 -16.63 10.28
CA HIS A 79 5.20 -17.71 10.00
C HIS A 79 4.52 -18.97 9.45
N VAL A 80 3.26 -19.19 9.79
CA VAL A 80 2.51 -20.40 9.41
C VAL A 80 1.76 -20.22 8.10
N VAL A 81 1.29 -19.00 7.82
CA VAL A 81 0.53 -18.68 6.61
C VAL A 81 1.41 -17.90 5.63
N THR A 82 1.39 -18.30 4.36
CA THR A 82 2.18 -17.66 3.29
C THR A 82 1.78 -16.20 3.06
N ASP A 83 0.49 -15.88 3.23
CA ASP A 83 -0.05 -14.53 3.09
C ASP A 83 -1.13 -14.26 4.14
N ILE A 84 -0.88 -13.25 4.99
CA ILE A 84 -1.83 -12.84 6.04
C ILE A 84 -3.09 -12.17 5.47
N THR A 85 -3.03 -11.65 4.24
CA THR A 85 -4.17 -11.06 3.54
C THR A 85 -5.01 -12.07 2.76
N GLY A 86 -4.58 -13.34 2.76
CA GLY A 86 -5.37 -14.44 2.21
C GLY A 86 -6.66 -14.68 2.99
N VAL A 87 -7.54 -15.52 2.44
CA VAL A 87 -8.86 -15.83 3.01
C VAL A 87 -8.75 -16.30 4.46
N THR A 88 -7.87 -17.26 4.74
CA THR A 88 -7.63 -17.79 6.09
C THR A 88 -7.10 -16.72 7.05
N GLY A 89 -6.09 -15.96 6.65
CA GLY A 89 -5.46 -14.95 7.52
C GLY A 89 -6.44 -13.84 7.88
N MET A 90 -7.18 -13.33 6.90
CA MET A 90 -8.19 -12.30 7.12
C MET A 90 -9.38 -12.81 7.96
N ALA A 91 -9.81 -14.07 7.78
CA ALA A 91 -10.86 -14.65 8.60
C ALA A 91 -10.44 -14.73 10.08
N ILE A 92 -9.23 -15.20 10.34
CA ILE A 92 -8.67 -15.28 11.70
C ILE A 92 -8.51 -13.88 12.31
N ILE A 93 -7.94 -12.92 11.58
CA ILE A 93 -7.76 -11.54 12.07
C ILE A 93 -9.11 -10.90 12.39
N ARG A 94 -10.12 -11.07 11.54
CA ARG A 94 -11.48 -10.55 11.78
C ARG A 94 -12.12 -11.21 13.01
N ALA A 95 -11.91 -12.50 13.23
CA ALA A 95 -12.40 -13.20 14.42
C ALA A 95 -11.75 -12.67 15.70
N ILE A 96 -10.42 -12.45 15.69
CA ILE A 96 -9.69 -11.85 16.83
C ILE A 96 -10.22 -10.45 17.15
N VAL A 97 -10.46 -9.63 16.12
CA VAL A 97 -11.04 -8.27 16.28
C VAL A 97 -12.48 -8.33 16.79
N ALA A 98 -13.25 -9.35 16.40
CA ALA A 98 -14.61 -9.58 16.91
C ALA A 98 -14.64 -10.08 18.38
N GLY A 99 -13.47 -10.38 18.96
CA GLY A 99 -13.34 -10.80 20.35
C GLY A 99 -13.18 -12.31 20.54
N GLU A 100 -13.04 -13.09 19.47
CA GLU A 100 -12.75 -14.52 19.57
C GLU A 100 -11.31 -14.76 20.02
N ARG A 101 -11.12 -15.65 21.00
CA ARG A 101 -9.83 -15.94 21.64
C ARG A 101 -9.49 -17.41 21.67
N ASP A 102 -10.46 -18.29 21.45
CA ASP A 102 -10.21 -19.72 21.51
C ASP A 102 -9.39 -20.16 20.27
N PRO A 103 -8.15 -20.66 20.44
CA PRO A 103 -7.35 -21.16 19.33
C PRO A 103 -8.03 -22.30 18.57
N MET A 104 -8.92 -23.06 19.22
CA MET A 104 -9.70 -24.11 18.56
C MET A 104 -10.67 -23.52 17.56
N VAL A 105 -11.42 -22.47 17.95
CA VAL A 105 -12.37 -21.77 17.07
C VAL A 105 -11.62 -21.06 15.95
N LEU A 106 -10.50 -20.39 16.27
CA LEU A 106 -9.70 -19.67 15.28
C LEU A 106 -9.09 -20.62 14.23
N SER A 107 -8.61 -21.79 14.65
CA SER A 107 -8.04 -22.78 13.74
C SER A 107 -9.07 -23.43 12.80
N ALA A 108 -10.37 -23.38 13.16
CA ALA A 108 -11.47 -23.86 12.32
C ALA A 108 -11.76 -22.97 11.10
N TYR A 109 -11.37 -21.68 11.14
CA TYR A 109 -11.47 -20.78 9.99
C TYR A 109 -10.44 -21.07 8.88
N ARG A 110 -9.61 -22.10 9.06
CA ARG A 110 -8.64 -22.53 8.05
C ARG A 110 -9.34 -22.98 6.77
N ASP A 111 -8.95 -22.35 5.65
CA ASP A 111 -9.31 -22.84 4.32
C ASP A 111 -8.64 -24.21 4.04
N PRO A 112 -9.35 -25.19 3.46
CA PRO A 112 -8.81 -26.51 3.11
C PRO A 112 -7.54 -26.46 2.24
N ARG A 113 -7.37 -25.41 1.43
CA ARG A 113 -6.23 -25.19 0.53
C ARG A 113 -4.98 -24.73 1.27
N CYS A 114 -5.08 -24.38 2.56
CA CYS A 114 -3.92 -24.03 3.36
C CYS A 114 -3.08 -25.29 3.62
N HIS A 115 -1.78 -25.20 3.31
CA HIS A 115 -0.81 -26.29 3.50
C HIS A 115 -0.54 -26.57 4.99
N ALA A 116 -0.66 -25.55 5.85
CA ALA A 116 -0.45 -25.70 7.28
C ALA A 116 -1.58 -26.53 7.92
N SER A 117 -1.20 -27.43 8.83
CA SER A 117 -2.17 -28.22 9.58
C SER A 117 -2.94 -27.35 10.58
N VAL A 118 -4.14 -27.79 10.98
CA VAL A 118 -4.95 -27.11 12.01
C VAL A 118 -4.15 -26.99 13.31
N GLU A 119 -3.42 -28.04 13.67
CA GLU A 119 -2.61 -28.08 14.89
C GLU A 119 -1.45 -27.07 14.85
N THR A 120 -0.78 -26.92 13.70
CA THR A 120 0.28 -25.91 13.53
C THR A 120 -0.26 -24.49 13.68
N ILE A 121 -1.45 -24.22 13.11
CA ILE A 121 -2.12 -22.92 13.23
C ILE A 121 -2.53 -22.67 14.69
N ARG A 122 -3.09 -23.68 15.37
CA ARG A 122 -3.46 -23.60 16.78
C ARG A 122 -2.28 -23.23 17.66
N GLN A 123 -1.12 -23.86 17.45
CA GLN A 123 0.11 -23.54 18.21
C GLN A 123 0.60 -22.12 17.96
N ALA A 124 0.48 -21.60 16.73
CA ALA A 124 0.88 -20.24 16.40
C ALA A 124 -0.07 -19.15 16.92
N LEU A 125 -1.27 -19.53 17.36
CA LEU A 125 -2.29 -18.64 17.93
C LEU A 125 -2.25 -18.59 19.46
N VAL A 126 -1.26 -19.22 20.09
CA VAL A 126 -1.05 -19.12 21.53
C VAL A 126 -0.27 -17.84 21.84
N GLY A 127 -0.96 -16.83 22.37
CA GLY A 127 -0.38 -15.51 22.61
C GLY A 127 -1.02 -14.77 23.79
N ASN A 128 -0.64 -13.50 23.91
CA ASN A 128 -1.15 -12.57 24.91
C ASN A 128 -2.08 -11.56 24.24
N ASP A 129 -3.35 -11.56 24.65
CA ASP A 129 -4.42 -10.75 24.07
C ASP A 129 -4.51 -9.36 24.69
N ARG A 130 -3.43 -8.58 24.60
CA ARG A 130 -3.39 -7.23 25.18
C ARG A 130 -4.25 -6.24 24.40
N GLU A 131 -5.09 -5.50 25.12
CA GLU A 131 -6.08 -4.57 24.56
C GLU A 131 -5.45 -3.51 23.65
N GLU A 132 -4.27 -3.00 24.00
CA GLU A 132 -3.57 -1.98 23.21
C GLU A 132 -3.19 -2.48 21.80
N HIS A 133 -2.83 -3.76 21.67
CA HIS A 133 -2.43 -4.34 20.40
C HIS A 133 -3.65 -4.75 19.57
N ILE A 134 -4.72 -5.18 20.22
CA ILE A 134 -6.01 -5.43 19.57
C ILE A 134 -6.56 -4.12 18.99
N PHE A 135 -6.50 -3.03 19.74
CA PHE A 135 -6.92 -1.72 19.26
C PHE A 135 -6.13 -1.29 18.01
N ALA A 136 -4.80 -1.44 18.04
CA ALA A 136 -3.95 -1.15 16.88
C ALA A 136 -4.25 -2.06 15.68
N LEU A 137 -4.55 -3.34 15.93
CA LEU A 137 -4.94 -4.31 14.90
C LEU A 137 -6.26 -3.91 14.25
N THR A 138 -7.27 -3.53 15.03
CA THR A 138 -8.57 -3.07 14.54
C THR A 138 -8.42 -1.87 13.61
N GLN A 139 -7.67 -0.84 14.04
CA GLN A 139 -7.41 0.34 13.20
C GLN A 139 -6.70 0.00 11.90
N ALA A 140 -5.71 -0.89 11.94
CA ALA A 140 -4.98 -1.33 10.75
C ALA A 140 -5.89 -2.10 9.78
N LEU A 141 -6.75 -2.97 10.30
CA LEU A 141 -7.72 -3.75 9.52
C LEU A 141 -8.76 -2.85 8.84
N GLU A 142 -9.33 -1.89 9.57
CA GLU A 142 -10.32 -0.95 9.03
C GLU A 142 -9.73 -0.12 7.88
N LEU A 143 -8.53 0.42 8.08
CA LEU A 143 -7.85 1.21 7.05
C LEU A 143 -7.53 0.35 5.82
N TYR A 144 -7.06 -0.88 6.02
CA TYR A 144 -6.84 -1.83 4.93
C TYR A 144 -8.12 -2.07 4.12
N ASP A 145 -9.26 -2.31 4.77
CA ASP A 145 -10.55 -2.52 4.10
C ASP A 145 -10.99 -1.30 3.28
N VAL A 146 -10.80 -0.10 3.84
CA VAL A 146 -11.05 1.17 3.12
C VAL A 146 -10.17 1.28 1.88
N TYR A 147 -8.86 1.04 2.00
CA TYR A 147 -7.96 1.09 0.84
C TYR A 147 -8.33 0.08 -0.23
N GLN A 148 -8.69 -1.15 0.15
CA GLN A 148 -9.13 -2.17 -0.81
C GLN A 148 -10.41 -1.73 -1.54
N ALA A 149 -11.37 -1.10 -0.85
CA ALA A 149 -12.56 -0.55 -1.48
C ALA A 149 -12.22 0.57 -2.49
N LYS A 150 -11.29 1.46 -2.14
CA LYS A 150 -10.84 2.53 -3.04
C LYS A 150 -10.04 2.00 -4.23
N VAL A 151 -9.19 0.99 -4.04
CA VAL A 151 -8.48 0.29 -5.14
C VAL A 151 -9.48 -0.31 -6.12
N ARG A 152 -10.54 -0.97 -5.63
CA ARG A 152 -11.62 -1.49 -6.49
C ARG A 152 -12.33 -0.38 -7.25
N SER A 153 -12.63 0.75 -6.60
CA SER A 153 -13.24 1.92 -7.24
C SER A 153 -12.39 2.47 -8.38
N VAL A 154 -11.08 2.65 -8.16
CA VAL A 154 -10.15 3.13 -9.21
C VAL A 154 -10.01 2.10 -10.33
N THR A 155 -9.99 0.81 -9.99
CA THR A 155 -9.93 -0.27 -10.99
C THR A 155 -11.20 -0.33 -11.84
N CYS A 156 -12.36 -0.04 -11.26
CA CYS A 156 -13.63 0.08 -12.01
C CYS A 156 -13.59 1.28 -12.96
N ALA A 157 -13.14 2.45 -12.49
CA ALA A 157 -12.98 3.64 -13.34
C ALA A 157 -12.02 3.39 -14.52
N LEU A 158 -10.91 2.68 -14.29
CA LEU A 158 -9.95 2.29 -15.33
C LEU A 158 -10.53 1.36 -16.39
N ARG A 159 -11.54 0.54 -16.06
CA ARG A 159 -12.21 -0.35 -17.03
C ARG A 159 -13.24 0.37 -17.89
N LEU A 160 -13.67 1.57 -17.48
CA LEU A 160 -14.67 2.39 -18.17
C LEU A 160 -14.03 3.47 -19.07
N CYS A 161 -12.71 3.65 -18.99
CA CYS A 161 -11.91 4.46 -19.92
C CYS A 161 -11.39 3.58 -21.06
#